data_AF-A0A395MA11-F1
#
_entry.id   AF-A0A395MA11-F1
#
_cell.length_a   1.000
_cell.length_b   1.000
_cell.length_c   1.000
_cell.angle_alpha   90.00
_cell.angle_beta   90.00
_cell.angle_gamma   90.00
#
_symmetry.space_group_name_H-M   'P 1'
#
loop_
_entity.id
_entity.type
_entity.pdbx_description
1 polymer ?
#
loop_
_entity_poly.entity_id
_entity_poly.type
_entity_poly.pdbx_seq_one_letter_code
_entity_poly.pdbx_strand_id
1 'polypeptide(L)'
;MRGTVAHSSHQIRVNQAGELGAVLIYAAQPPIVVKQHPELRQLMQHMYDQEVGHLNTFNTLITEHRIRPTIMYPLWQVLATGLGWATAMMGKEAAMACTEAVETEIGTHYNEQVQEVIQIIQGWEEEGYEAGPEILELLQTLRRIRDEELEHLDHAVDHDAKKAPLHYLLTGFVRASCRGAIFIPDYDAAKGGKEHTAIEVCDS
;
A
#
# COMPACT_ATOMS: atom_id res chain seq x y z
N MET A 1 29.28 16.09 1.34
CA MET A 1 28.73 15.32 0.21
C MET A 1 27.26 15.02 0.54
N ARG A 2 26.37 14.93 -0.45
CA ARG A 2 24.95 14.59 -0.19
C ARG A 2 24.75 13.10 -0.37
N GLY A 3 24.04 12.45 0.56
CA GLY A 3 23.60 11.08 0.40
C GLY A 3 22.32 11.00 -0.45
N THR A 4 22.26 10.06 -1.39
CA THR A 4 21.05 9.72 -2.17
C THR A 4 20.70 8.25 -1.92
N VAL A 5 19.39 7.95 -1.80
CA VAL A 5 18.92 6.57 -1.58
C VAL A 5 18.41 6.04 -2.90
N ALA A 6 18.90 4.87 -3.26
CA ALA A 6 18.22 4.00 -4.18
C ALA A 6 17.11 3.28 -3.41
N HIS A 7 15.85 3.66 -3.62
CA HIS A 7 14.75 2.87 -3.08
C HIS A 7 14.68 1.55 -3.86
N SER A 8 14.50 0.43 -3.17
CA SER A 8 14.50 -0.87 -3.85
C SER A 8 13.32 -0.93 -4.82
N SER A 9 13.58 -1.31 -6.07
CA SER A 9 12.51 -1.51 -7.06
C SER A 9 11.46 -2.50 -6.56
N HIS A 10 11.83 -3.41 -5.66
CA HIS A 10 10.91 -4.32 -4.99
C HIS A 10 9.91 -3.57 -4.12
N GLN A 11 10.37 -2.68 -3.24
CA GLN A 11 9.50 -1.93 -2.32
C GLN A 11 8.50 -1.04 -3.09
N ILE A 12 8.93 -0.36 -4.16
CA ILE A 12 8.01 0.42 -5.02
C ILE A 12 6.94 -0.47 -5.67
N ARG A 13 7.28 -1.69 -6.10
CA ARG A 13 6.28 -2.63 -6.65
C ARG A 13 5.30 -3.11 -5.59
N VAL A 14 5.80 -3.41 -4.40
CA VAL A 14 4.98 -3.86 -3.27
C VAL A 14 4.00 -2.75 -2.86
N ASN A 15 4.48 -1.51 -2.69
CA ASN A 15 3.64 -0.35 -2.42
C ASN A 15 2.56 -0.21 -3.51
N GLN A 16 2.97 -0.13 -4.77
CA GLN A 16 2.03 0.03 -5.88
C GLN A 16 0.98 -1.09 -5.96
N ALA A 17 1.36 -2.33 -5.66
CA ALA A 17 0.44 -3.46 -5.64
C ALA A 17 -0.55 -3.37 -4.46
N GLY A 18 -0.09 -2.89 -3.29
CA GLY A 18 -0.93 -2.57 -2.14
C GLY A 18 -1.99 -1.54 -2.50
N GLU A 19 -1.56 -0.37 -3.00
CA GLU A 19 -2.45 0.73 -3.40
C GLU A 19 -3.46 0.29 -4.48
N LEU A 20 -3.02 -0.50 -5.46
CA LEU A 20 -3.91 -1.04 -6.48
C LEU A 20 -4.97 -1.96 -5.87
N GLY A 21 -4.58 -2.78 -4.90
CA GLY A 21 -5.49 -3.65 -4.16
C GLY A 21 -6.54 -2.84 -3.40
N ALA A 22 -6.11 -1.83 -2.65
CA ALA A 22 -6.98 -0.94 -1.89
C ALA A 22 -7.97 -0.19 -2.80
N VAL A 23 -7.49 0.44 -3.88
CA VAL A 23 -8.34 1.10 -4.90
C VAL A 23 -9.42 0.17 -5.43
N LEU A 24 -9.09 -1.09 -5.74
CA LEU A 24 -10.05 -2.05 -6.29
C LEU A 24 -11.07 -2.53 -5.25
N ILE A 25 -10.66 -2.73 -4.00
CA ILE A 25 -11.56 -3.04 -2.89
C ILE A 25 -12.52 -1.86 -2.66
N TYR A 26 -11.99 -0.63 -2.63
CA TYR A 26 -12.76 0.59 -2.40
C TYR A 26 -13.64 0.98 -3.58
N ALA A 27 -13.32 0.56 -4.80
CA ALA A 27 -14.24 0.67 -5.93
C ALA A 27 -15.39 -0.35 -5.84
N ALA A 28 -15.12 -1.55 -5.30
CA ALA A 28 -16.07 -2.67 -5.29
C ALA A 28 -17.09 -2.62 -4.14
N GLN A 29 -16.72 -2.08 -2.97
CA GLN A 29 -17.59 -2.07 -1.80
C GLN A 29 -18.77 -1.07 -1.85
N PRO A 30 -18.58 0.21 -2.28
CA PRO A 30 -19.62 1.24 -2.17
C PRO A 30 -20.97 0.91 -2.81
N PRO A 31 -21.05 0.28 -4.01
CA PRO A 31 -22.34 0.00 -4.65
C PRO A 31 -23.35 -0.75 -3.77
N ILE A 32 -22.88 -1.63 -2.88
CA ILE A 32 -23.73 -2.37 -1.94
C ILE A 32 -23.81 -1.64 -0.60
N VAL A 33 -22.66 -1.27 -0.02
CA VAL A 33 -22.62 -0.70 1.33
C VAL A 33 -23.40 0.61 1.38
N VAL A 34 -23.18 1.53 0.43
CA VAL A 34 -23.86 2.84 0.38
C VAL A 34 -25.35 2.72 0.09
N LYS A 35 -25.78 1.65 -0.58
CA LYS A 35 -27.22 1.39 -0.79
C LYS A 35 -27.93 1.06 0.52
N GLN A 36 -27.25 0.39 1.45
CA GLN A 36 -27.78 0.02 2.77
C GLN A 36 -27.48 1.09 3.84
N HIS A 37 -26.38 1.82 3.69
CA HIS A 37 -25.84 2.82 4.60
C HIS A 37 -25.48 4.12 3.84
N PRO A 38 -26.47 4.92 3.40
CA PRO A 38 -26.24 6.09 2.57
C PRO A 38 -25.33 7.16 3.21
N GLU A 39 -25.25 7.19 4.54
CA GLU A 39 -24.39 8.06 5.33
C GLU A 39 -22.90 7.84 5.06
N LEU A 40 -22.50 6.64 4.64
CA LEU A 40 -21.10 6.29 4.38
C LEU A 40 -20.59 6.76 3.02
N ARG A 41 -21.46 7.29 2.15
CA ARG A 41 -21.09 7.65 0.78
C ARG A 41 -19.89 8.59 0.72
N GLN A 42 -19.90 9.65 1.52
CA GLN A 42 -18.84 10.66 1.51
C GLN A 42 -17.53 10.08 2.04
N LEU A 43 -17.59 9.31 3.13
CA LEU A 43 -16.43 8.66 3.71
C LEU A 43 -15.77 7.68 2.73
N MET A 44 -16.55 6.77 2.14
CA MET A 44 -16.00 5.78 1.20
C MET A 44 -15.44 6.43 -0.06
N GLN A 45 -16.05 7.52 -0.54
CA GLN A 45 -15.50 8.29 -1.65
C GLN A 45 -14.18 8.97 -1.27
N HIS A 46 -14.12 9.55 -0.06
CA HIS A 46 -12.91 10.20 0.44
C HIS A 46 -11.72 9.23 0.52
N MET A 47 -11.92 8.06 1.13
CA MET A 47 -10.92 7.01 1.20
C MET A 47 -10.49 6.56 -0.20
N TYR A 48 -11.45 6.29 -1.10
CA TYR A 48 -11.15 5.92 -2.49
C TYR A 48 -10.31 6.98 -3.22
N ASP A 49 -10.62 8.26 -3.04
CA ASP A 49 -9.89 9.35 -3.71
C ASP A 49 -8.44 9.46 -3.19
N GLN A 50 -8.20 9.21 -1.89
CA GLN A 50 -6.86 9.13 -1.32
C GLN A 50 -6.07 7.95 -1.88
N GLU A 51 -6.67 6.75 -1.91
CA GLU A 51 -6.04 5.55 -2.48
C GLU A 51 -5.66 5.72 -3.95
N VAL A 52 -6.49 6.39 -4.74
CA VAL A 52 -6.15 6.74 -6.13
C VAL A 52 -4.94 7.68 -6.17
N GLY A 53 -4.85 8.63 -5.24
CA GLY A 53 -3.68 9.50 -5.08
C GLY A 53 -2.40 8.74 -4.72
N HIS A 54 -2.49 7.77 -3.80
CA HIS A 54 -1.38 6.91 -3.42
C HIS A 54 -0.91 6.07 -4.61
N LEU A 55 -1.84 5.38 -5.28
CA LEU A 55 -1.56 4.59 -6.47
C LEU A 55 -0.89 5.41 -7.58
N ASN A 56 -1.36 6.63 -7.81
CA ASN A 56 -0.76 7.53 -8.81
C ASN A 56 0.67 7.93 -8.46
N THR A 57 0.96 8.11 -7.17
CA THR A 57 2.32 8.38 -6.68
C THR A 57 3.26 7.24 -7.08
N PHE A 58 2.90 5.99 -6.78
CA PHE A 58 3.78 4.86 -7.12
C PHE A 58 3.78 4.49 -8.60
N ASN A 59 2.70 4.73 -9.34
CA ASN A 59 2.72 4.59 -10.81
C ASN A 59 3.71 5.56 -11.45
N THR A 60 3.82 6.77 -10.90
CA THR A 60 4.82 7.77 -11.33
C THR A 60 6.23 7.25 -11.06
N LEU A 61 6.51 6.79 -9.83
CA LEU A 61 7.81 6.22 -9.46
C LEU A 61 8.19 4.98 -10.30
N ILE A 62 7.24 4.07 -10.56
CA ILE A 62 7.45 2.92 -11.46
C ILE A 62 7.87 3.39 -12.85
N THR A 63 7.22 4.44 -13.37
CA THR A 63 7.48 4.96 -14.71
C THR A 63 8.83 5.67 -14.78
N GLU A 64 9.11 6.56 -13.84
CA GLU A 64 10.35 7.35 -13.76
C GLU A 64 11.57 6.45 -13.62
N HIS A 65 11.48 5.43 -12.77
CA HIS A 65 12.57 4.49 -12.51
C HIS A 65 12.56 3.25 -13.41
N ARG A 66 11.65 3.19 -14.40
CA ARG A 66 11.51 2.09 -15.37
C ARG A 66 11.40 0.71 -14.71
N ILE A 67 10.70 0.66 -13.59
CA ILE A 67 10.50 -0.56 -12.83
C ILE A 67 9.54 -1.49 -13.60
N ARG A 68 9.93 -2.75 -13.77
CA ARG A 68 9.08 -3.73 -14.47
C ARG A 68 7.92 -4.18 -13.60
N PRO A 69 6.68 -4.19 -14.11
CA PRO A 69 5.53 -4.75 -13.40
C PRO A 69 5.71 -6.25 -13.06
N THR A 70 5.08 -6.73 -11.97
CA THR A 70 4.97 -8.17 -11.69
C THR A 70 3.97 -8.85 -12.66
N ILE A 71 4.24 -10.09 -13.06
CA ILE A 71 3.33 -10.88 -13.91
C ILE A 71 2.01 -11.22 -13.21
N MET A 72 1.98 -11.13 -11.88
CA MET A 72 0.84 -11.52 -11.07
C MET A 72 -0.25 -10.46 -10.98
N TYR A 73 -0.02 -9.24 -11.49
CA TYR A 73 -0.99 -8.15 -11.43
C TYR A 73 -2.41 -8.51 -11.86
N PRO A 74 -2.64 -9.20 -13.00
CA PRO A 74 -4.01 -9.54 -13.40
C PRO A 74 -4.73 -10.42 -12.39
N LEU A 75 -4.01 -11.36 -11.75
CA LEU A 75 -4.59 -12.22 -10.71
C LEU A 75 -4.96 -11.39 -9.48
N TRP A 76 -4.07 -10.49 -9.05
CA TRP A 76 -4.31 -9.63 -7.90
C TRP A 76 -5.51 -8.72 -8.08
N GLN A 77 -5.69 -8.17 -9.28
CA GLN A 77 -6.85 -7.32 -9.58
C GLN A 77 -8.18 -8.08 -9.41
N VAL A 78 -8.23 -9.33 -9.90
CA VAL A 78 -9.41 -10.18 -9.76
C VAL A 78 -9.67 -10.53 -8.29
N LEU A 79 -8.62 -10.88 -7.53
CA LEU A 79 -8.74 -11.23 -6.12
C LEU A 79 -9.18 -10.04 -5.26
N ALA A 80 -8.58 -8.86 -5.44
CA ALA A 80 -8.93 -7.64 -4.72
C ALA A 80 -10.37 -7.21 -5.01
N THR A 81 -10.76 -7.15 -6.29
CA THR A 81 -12.13 -6.81 -6.69
C THR A 81 -13.14 -7.82 -6.12
N GLY A 82 -12.84 -9.12 -6.21
CA GLY A 82 -13.68 -10.18 -5.69
C GLY A 82 -13.85 -10.10 -4.17
N LEU A 83 -12.78 -9.82 -3.43
CA LEU A 83 -12.80 -9.62 -1.99
C LEU A 83 -13.67 -8.41 -1.58
N GLY A 84 -13.54 -7.29 -2.29
CA GLY A 84 -14.38 -6.10 -2.07
C GLY A 84 -15.87 -6.38 -2.26
N TRP A 85 -16.25 -7.04 -3.37
CA TRP A 85 -17.64 -7.45 -3.60
C TRP A 85 -18.14 -8.45 -2.56
N ALA A 86 -17.33 -9.46 -2.23
CA ALA A 86 -17.71 -10.50 -1.28
C ALA A 86 -17.99 -9.92 0.11
N THR A 87 -17.08 -9.08 0.62
CA THR A 87 -17.23 -8.44 1.93
C THR A 87 -18.40 -7.45 1.97
N ALA A 88 -18.61 -6.69 0.89
CA ALA A 88 -19.75 -5.79 0.79
C ALA A 88 -21.10 -6.53 0.78
N MET A 89 -21.19 -7.69 0.12
CA MET A 89 -22.38 -8.55 0.16
C MET A 89 -22.67 -9.12 1.56
N MET A 90 -21.64 -9.28 2.38
CA MET A 90 -21.77 -9.76 3.76
C MET A 90 -22.22 -8.65 4.73
N GLY A 91 -22.16 -7.38 4.32
CA GLY A 91 -22.62 -6.23 5.09
C GLY A 91 -21.51 -5.22 5.41
N LYS A 92 -21.92 -4.08 5.98
CA LYS A 92 -21.04 -2.96 6.33
C LYS A 92 -19.87 -3.42 7.22
N GLU A 93 -20.15 -4.16 8.28
CA GLU A 93 -19.15 -4.59 9.25
C GLU A 93 -18.06 -5.45 8.59
N ALA A 94 -18.43 -6.36 7.68
CA ALA A 94 -17.49 -7.20 6.95
C ALA A 94 -16.65 -6.40 5.95
N ALA A 95 -17.25 -5.42 5.25
CA ALA A 95 -16.53 -4.49 4.39
C ALA A 95 -15.50 -3.66 5.19
N MET A 96 -15.90 -3.14 6.35
CA MET A 96 -15.00 -2.39 7.24
C MET A 96 -13.92 -3.29 7.86
N ALA A 97 -14.22 -4.55 8.19
CA ALA A 97 -13.20 -5.50 8.65
C ALA A 97 -12.16 -5.84 7.58
N CYS A 98 -12.59 -5.90 6.30
CA CYS A 98 -11.67 -6.05 5.18
C CYS A 98 -10.76 -4.82 5.05
N THR A 99 -11.35 -3.63 5.06
CA THR A 99 -10.67 -2.32 5.05
C THR A 99 -9.63 -2.26 6.15
N GLU A 100 -10.04 -2.49 7.41
CA GLU A 100 -9.15 -2.53 8.57
C GLU A 100 -7.94 -3.47 8.37
N ALA A 101 -8.17 -4.67 7.83
CA ALA A 101 -7.10 -5.64 7.65
C ALA A 101 -6.11 -5.27 6.53
N VAL A 102 -6.60 -4.64 5.46
CA VAL A 102 -5.75 -4.13 4.37
C VAL A 102 -4.89 -2.99 4.89
N GLU A 103 -5.50 -1.98 5.52
CA GLU A 103 -4.77 -0.78 5.97
C GLU A 103 -3.85 -1.03 7.15
N THR A 104 -4.16 -2.05 7.96
CA THR A 104 -3.19 -2.53 8.95
C THR A 104 -1.89 -2.99 8.28
N GLU A 105 -1.96 -3.76 7.19
CA GLU A 105 -0.76 -4.30 6.54
C GLU A 105 -0.06 -3.25 5.68
N ILE A 106 -0.80 -2.43 4.94
CA ILE A 106 -0.25 -1.32 4.15
C ILE A 106 0.42 -0.29 5.08
N GLY A 107 -0.28 0.17 6.12
CA GLY A 107 0.26 1.12 7.10
C GLY A 107 1.45 0.56 7.89
N THR A 108 1.48 -0.74 8.21
CA THR A 108 2.65 -1.38 8.84
C THR A 108 3.85 -1.34 7.88
N HIS A 109 3.65 -1.67 6.61
CA HIS A 109 4.70 -1.65 5.60
C HIS A 109 5.28 -0.25 5.38
N TYR A 110 4.44 0.78 5.36
CA TYR A 110 4.92 2.16 5.29
C TYR A 110 5.67 2.58 6.54
N ASN A 111 5.19 2.19 7.73
CA ASN A 111 5.90 2.51 8.96
C ASN A 111 7.30 1.87 8.98
N GLU A 112 7.45 0.64 8.51
CA GLU A 112 8.75 -0.01 8.34
C GLU A 112 9.66 0.76 7.37
N GLN A 113 9.17 1.13 6.18
CA GLN A 113 9.94 1.93 5.21
C GLN A 113 10.34 3.30 5.75
N VAL A 114 9.46 3.97 6.50
CA VAL A 114 9.79 5.26 7.15
C VAL A 114 10.94 5.08 8.14
N GLN A 115 10.95 3.99 8.92
CA GLN A 115 12.06 3.71 9.84
C GLN A 115 13.36 3.40 9.10
N GLU A 116 13.30 2.60 8.03
CA GLU A 116 14.47 2.29 7.19
C GLU A 116 15.10 3.57 6.62
N VAL A 117 14.28 4.46 6.05
CA VAL A 117 14.77 5.73 5.48
C VAL A 117 15.38 6.63 6.56
N ILE A 118 14.78 6.70 7.75
CA ILE A 118 15.33 7.46 8.88
C ILE A 118 16.70 6.89 9.31
N GLN A 119 16.83 5.57 9.41
CA GLN A 119 18.09 4.93 9.79
C GLN A 119 19.20 5.21 8.77
N ILE A 120 18.87 5.20 7.47
CA ILE A 120 19.81 5.56 6.42
C ILE A 120 20.29 7.01 6.55
N ILE A 121 19.35 7.95 6.74
CA ILE A 121 19.68 9.36 6.95
C ILE A 121 20.60 9.54 8.16
N GLN A 122 20.29 8.88 9.28
CA GLN A 122 21.10 8.95 10.50
C GLN A 122 22.51 8.42 10.28
N GLY A 123 22.65 7.27 9.59
CA GLY A 123 23.97 6.72 9.26
C GLY A 123 24.82 7.67 8.43
N TRP A 124 24.21 8.36 7.46
CA TRP A 124 24.90 9.38 6.68
C TRP A 124 25.32 10.60 7.51
N GLU A 125 24.44 11.08 8.39
CA GLU A 125 24.75 12.20 9.29
C GLU A 125 25.92 11.86 10.23
N GLU A 126 25.97 10.63 10.74
CA GLU A 126 27.08 10.12 11.55
C GLU A 126 28.41 10.08 10.78
N GLU A 127 28.35 9.78 9.47
CA GLU A 127 29.50 9.80 8.56
C GLU A 127 29.85 11.22 8.04
N GLY A 128 29.08 12.24 8.42
CA GLY A 128 29.30 13.65 8.03
C GLY A 128 28.71 14.04 6.67
N TYR A 129 27.75 13.27 6.17
CA TYR A 129 26.97 13.58 4.97
C TYR A 129 25.63 14.23 5.36
N GLU A 130 25.14 15.13 4.51
CA GLU A 130 23.80 15.71 4.66
C GLU A 130 22.81 14.95 3.78
N ALA A 131 21.60 14.72 4.29
CA ALA A 131 20.51 14.15 3.50
C ALA A 131 20.16 15.06 2.31
N GLY A 132 20.15 14.49 1.11
CA GLY A 132 19.71 15.20 -0.09
C GLY A 132 18.21 15.55 -0.07
N PRO A 133 17.75 16.51 -0.90
CA PRO A 133 16.33 16.86 -0.98
C PRO A 133 15.43 15.69 -1.39
N GLU A 134 15.92 14.81 -2.26
CA GLU A 134 15.17 13.66 -2.79
C GLU A 134 14.75 12.66 -1.69
N ILE A 135 15.68 12.25 -0.82
CA ILE A 135 15.36 11.31 0.27
C ILE A 135 14.40 11.94 1.30
N LEU A 136 14.51 13.25 1.50
CA LEU A 136 13.63 13.98 2.40
C LEU A 136 12.21 14.06 1.83
N GLU A 137 12.08 14.27 0.52
CA GLU A 137 10.79 14.24 -0.20
C GLU A 137 10.16 12.84 -0.20
N LEU A 138 10.95 11.79 -0.41
CA LEU A 138 10.50 10.40 -0.27
C LEU A 138 10.01 10.12 1.15
N LEU A 139 10.78 10.50 2.18
CA LEU A 139 10.41 10.33 3.57
C LEU A 139 9.10 11.07 3.90
N GLN A 140 8.92 12.29 3.41
CA GLN A 140 7.68 13.05 3.57
C GLN A 140 6.50 12.35 2.89
N THR A 141 6.70 11.85 1.67
CA THR A 141 5.68 11.10 0.93
C THR A 141 5.25 9.85 1.68
N LEU A 142 6.21 9.02 2.12
CA LEU A 142 5.92 7.80 2.87
C LEU A 142 5.22 8.08 4.21
N ARG A 143 5.61 9.15 4.92
CA ARG A 143 4.93 9.56 6.16
C ARG A 143 3.50 10.01 5.92
N ARG A 144 3.27 10.83 4.89
CA ARG A 144 1.92 11.28 4.53
C ARG A 144 1.01 10.09 4.25
N ILE A 145 1.44 9.19 3.35
CA ILE A 145 0.66 8.01 2.98
C ILE A 145 0.39 7.16 4.22
N ARG A 146 1.42 6.82 5.02
CA ARG A 146 1.25 6.09 6.29
C ARG A 146 0.18 6.71 7.20
N ASP A 147 0.20 8.03 7.36
CA ASP A 147 -0.72 8.71 8.26
C ASP A 147 -2.16 8.67 7.71
N GLU A 148 -2.33 8.73 6.39
CA GLU A 148 -3.62 8.55 5.72
C GLU A 148 -4.12 7.09 5.83
N GLU A 149 -3.25 6.08 5.71
CA GLU A 149 -3.62 4.67 5.93
C GLU A 149 -4.11 4.42 7.37
N LEU A 150 -3.46 5.05 8.35
CA LEU A 150 -3.89 4.96 9.75
C LEU A 150 -5.24 5.65 9.96
N GLU A 151 -5.51 6.74 9.24
CA GLU A 151 -6.83 7.37 9.24
C GLU A 151 -7.90 6.44 8.68
N HIS A 152 -7.63 5.74 7.56
CA HIS A 152 -8.56 4.77 6.97
C HIS A 152 -8.83 3.59 7.89
N LEU A 153 -7.78 3.10 8.56
CA LEU A 153 -7.88 2.08 9.59
C LEU A 153 -8.81 2.52 10.74
N ASP A 154 -8.63 3.75 11.23
CA ASP A 154 -9.47 4.31 12.31
C ASP A 154 -10.92 4.46 11.85
N HIS A 155 -11.16 4.96 10.64
CA HIS A 155 -12.50 5.02 10.03
C HIS A 155 -13.15 3.63 9.97
N ALA A 156 -12.41 2.60 9.58
CA ALA A 156 -12.92 1.24 9.53
C ALA A 156 -13.37 0.75 10.92
N VAL A 157 -12.54 0.99 11.95
CA VAL A 157 -12.84 0.61 13.33
C VAL A 157 -14.07 1.36 13.86
N ASP A 158 -14.13 2.67 13.64
CA ASP A 158 -15.25 3.53 14.04
C ASP A 158 -16.56 3.14 13.36
N HIS A 159 -16.48 2.55 12.17
CA HIS A 159 -17.63 2.06 11.40
C HIS A 159 -17.89 0.55 11.58
N ASP A 160 -17.57 0.05 12.78
CA ASP A 160 -17.94 -1.29 13.27
C ASP A 160 -17.17 -2.46 12.66
N ALA A 161 -15.96 -2.28 12.11
CA ALA A 161 -15.13 -3.38 11.62
C ALA A 161 -15.06 -4.55 12.62
N LYS A 162 -14.82 -4.26 13.90
CA LYS A 162 -14.70 -5.26 14.98
C LYS A 162 -15.98 -6.07 15.24
N LYS A 163 -17.13 -5.65 14.72
CA LYS A 163 -18.42 -6.36 14.85
C LYS A 163 -18.67 -7.37 13.74
N ALA A 164 -17.78 -7.48 12.75
CA ALA A 164 -17.92 -8.41 11.64
C ALA A 164 -18.04 -9.87 12.13
N PRO A 165 -18.98 -10.67 11.58
CA PRO A 165 -19.00 -12.10 11.84
C PRO A 165 -17.66 -12.72 11.46
N LEU A 166 -17.07 -13.48 12.40
CA LEU A 166 -15.75 -14.12 12.22
C LEU A 166 -14.63 -13.12 11.89
N HIS A 167 -14.68 -11.89 12.43
CA HIS A 167 -13.68 -10.83 12.22
C HIS A 167 -12.23 -11.32 12.22
N TYR A 168 -11.82 -12.09 13.24
CA TYR A 168 -10.45 -12.61 13.34
C TYR A 168 -10.05 -13.55 12.18
N LEU A 169 -10.99 -14.33 11.64
CA LEU A 169 -10.72 -15.21 10.49
C LEU A 169 -10.62 -14.40 9.20
N LEU A 170 -11.53 -13.44 9.00
CA LEU A 170 -11.51 -12.58 7.82
C LEU A 170 -10.22 -11.75 7.79
N THR A 171 -9.92 -11.05 8.89
CA THR A 171 -8.70 -10.25 9.01
C THR A 171 -7.45 -11.12 8.90
N GLY A 172 -7.40 -12.30 9.53
CA GLY A 172 -6.29 -13.24 9.39
C GLY A 172 -6.05 -13.69 7.95
N PHE A 173 -7.12 -13.99 7.21
CA PHE A 173 -7.04 -14.37 5.80
C PHE A 173 -6.54 -13.23 4.90
N VAL A 174 -7.08 -12.02 5.09
CA VAL A 174 -6.67 -10.84 4.32
C VAL A 174 -5.20 -10.53 4.58
N ARG A 175 -4.78 -10.50 5.85
CA ARG A 175 -3.38 -10.27 6.22
C ARG A 175 -2.44 -11.32 5.62
N ALA A 176 -2.82 -12.60 5.67
CA ALA A 176 -2.04 -13.66 5.05
C ALA A 176 -1.91 -13.47 3.52
N SER A 177 -2.97 -12.99 2.88
CA SER A 177 -2.98 -12.69 1.44
C SER A 177 -2.07 -11.52 1.10
N CYS A 178 -2.15 -10.41 1.85
CA CYS A 178 -1.27 -9.25 1.70
C CYS A 178 0.20 -9.64 1.85
N ARG A 179 0.54 -10.40 2.91
CA ARG A 179 1.91 -10.89 3.11
C ARG A 179 2.38 -11.82 2.00
N GLY A 180 1.51 -12.71 1.53
CA GLY A 180 1.82 -13.58 0.39
C GLY A 180 2.17 -12.79 -0.87
N ALA A 181 1.54 -11.64 -1.11
CA ALA A 181 1.83 -10.76 -2.24
C ALA A 181 3.23 -10.12 -2.14
N ILE A 182 3.70 -9.82 -0.93
CA ILE A 182 5.06 -9.26 -0.68
C ILE A 182 6.15 -10.27 -1.08
N PHE A 183 5.94 -11.56 -0.84
CA PHE A 183 6.96 -12.60 -1.09
C PHE A 183 7.04 -13.09 -2.55
N ILE A 184 6.27 -12.53 -3.48
CA ILE A 184 6.26 -13.02 -4.86
C ILE A 184 7.50 -12.52 -5.61
N PRO A 185 8.33 -13.44 -6.18
CA PRO A 185 9.49 -13.04 -6.94
C PRO A 185 9.11 -12.33 -8.24
N ASP A 186 9.89 -11.30 -8.58
CA ASP A 186 9.71 -10.53 -9.80
C ASP A 186 10.17 -11.26 -11.06
N TYR A 187 9.83 -10.68 -12.22
CA TYR A 187 10.10 -11.22 -13.55
C TYR A 187 11.57 -11.67 -13.76
N ASP A 188 12.54 -10.98 -13.16
CA ASP A 188 13.97 -11.30 -13.29
C ASP A 188 14.38 -12.50 -12.43
N ALA A 189 13.80 -12.67 -11.22
CA ALA A 189 14.02 -13.84 -10.37
C ALA A 189 13.43 -15.12 -11.00
N ALA A 190 12.26 -15.03 -11.64
CA ALA A 190 11.64 -16.15 -12.37
C ALA A 190 12.44 -16.64 -13.59
N LYS A 191 13.40 -15.84 -14.09
CA LYS A 191 14.30 -16.20 -15.21
C LYS A 191 15.77 -16.42 -14.79
N GLY A 192 16.08 -16.41 -13.49
CA GLY A 192 17.45 -16.60 -12.99
C GLY A 192 18.37 -15.38 -13.17
N GLY A 193 17.82 -14.18 -13.38
CA GLY A 193 18.55 -12.93 -13.37
C GLY A 193 18.87 -12.47 -11.95
N LYS A 194 20.06 -11.88 -11.74
CA LYS A 194 20.42 -11.26 -10.45
C LYS A 194 19.51 -10.07 -10.18
N GLU A 195 19.02 -9.93 -8.95
CA GLU A 195 18.37 -8.71 -8.46
C GLU A 195 19.30 -7.51 -8.68
N HIS A 196 18.87 -6.53 -9.46
CA HIS A 196 19.49 -5.20 -9.46
C HIS A 196 18.88 -4.43 -8.29
N THR A 197 19.62 -4.35 -7.19
CA THR A 197 19.12 -3.91 -5.87
C THR A 197 19.21 -2.39 -5.64
N ALA A 198 19.43 -1.58 -6.67
CA ALA A 198 19.48 -0.13 -6.51
C ALA A 198 19.00 0.56 -7.79
N ILE A 199 17.99 1.42 -7.66
CA ILE A 199 17.66 2.45 -8.65
C ILE A 199 18.76 3.52 -8.54
N GLU A 200 19.77 3.45 -9.41
CA GLU A 200 20.75 4.52 -9.54
C GLU A 200 20.08 5.72 -10.22
N VAL A 201 19.90 6.81 -9.47
CA VAL A 201 19.57 8.11 -10.05
C VAL A 201 20.87 8.67 -10.61
N CYS A 202 20.94 8.84 -11.93
CA CYS A 202 22.09 9.44 -12.59
C CYS A 202 22.32 10.87 -12.08
N ASP A 203 23.42 11.09 -11.35
CA ASP A 203 23.98 12.42 -11.17
C ASP A 203 24.29 13.02 -12.54
N SER A 204 23.72 14.20 -12.82
CA SER A 204 24.13 15.12 -13.90
C SER A 204 24.50 16.46 -13.29
#